data_AF-A0A074VEG1-F1
#
_entry.id   AF-A0A074VEG1-F1
#
_cell.length_a   1.000
_cell.length_b   1.000
_cell.length_c   1.000
_cell.angle_alpha   90.00
_cell.angle_beta   90.00
_cell.angle_gamma   90.00
#
_symmetry.space_group_name_H-M   'P 1'
#
loop_
_entity.id
_entity.type
_entity.pdbx_description
1 polymer ?
#
loop_
_entity_poly.entity_id
_entity_poly.type
_entity_poly.pdbx_seq_one_letter_code
_entity_poly.pdbx_strand_id
1 'polypeptide(L)'
;MEQQQSVVEDVMGIADRRKGCWRNQDCNSCLRSKYSCGWCPSSSTCVPSPKNLLSPLNHPVCPLASERYELRTAALGCKCSTYTLLSIIITVFCTLGAVLFVSLVLWLLKWWGRTMRSGGWEIVVEEDGTVREGTWRRGSWWPRWMVARR
;
A
#
# COMPACT_ATOMS: atom_id res chain seq x y z
N MET A 1 13.77 -24.07 45.65
CA MET A 1 13.97 -25.18 44.70
C MET A 1 13.00 -25.14 43.52
N GLU A 2 11.74 -24.69 43.71
CA GLU A 2 10.76 -24.57 42.62
C GLU A 2 11.19 -23.66 41.45
N GLN A 3 11.84 -22.52 41.73
CA GLN A 3 12.33 -21.62 40.67
C GLN A 3 13.35 -22.29 39.74
N GLN A 4 14.21 -23.17 40.28
CA GLN A 4 15.25 -23.82 39.50
C GLN A 4 14.69 -24.89 38.56
N GLN A 5 13.55 -25.50 38.91
CA GLN A 5 12.88 -26.49 38.07
C GLN A 5 12.20 -25.82 36.86
N SER A 6 11.51 -24.70 37.08
CA SER A 6 10.84 -23.95 36.01
C SER A 6 11.80 -23.47 34.90
N VAL A 7 12.98 -22.97 35.30
CA VAL A 7 14.00 -22.50 34.34
C VAL A 7 14.53 -23.64 33.48
N VAL A 8 14.69 -24.85 34.03
CA VAL A 8 15.18 -26.00 33.27
C VAL A 8 14.13 -26.46 32.26
N GLU A 9 12.85 -26.49 32.63
CA GLU A 9 11.75 -26.80 31.69
C GLU A 9 11.67 -25.78 30.55
N ASP A 10 11.81 -24.48 30.84
CA ASP A 10 11.82 -23.43 29.82
C ASP A 10 13.01 -23.57 28.86
N VAL A 11 14.21 -23.81 29.38
CA VAL A 11 15.43 -23.98 28.56
C VAL A 11 15.32 -25.22 27.68
N MET A 12 14.84 -26.34 28.21
CA MET A 12 14.60 -27.55 27.43
C MET A 12 13.55 -27.31 26.34
N GLY A 13 12.46 -26.60 26.64
CA GLY A 13 11.44 -26.24 25.68
C GLY A 13 11.98 -25.38 24.52
N ILE A 14 12.85 -24.41 24.80
CA ILE A 14 13.52 -23.60 23.77
C ILE A 14 14.46 -24.44 22.92
N ALA A 15 15.22 -25.35 23.54
CA ALA A 15 16.15 -26.23 22.84
C ALA A 15 15.43 -27.19 21.89
N ASP A 16 14.33 -27.80 22.33
CA ASP A 16 13.52 -28.69 21.50
C ASP A 16 12.83 -27.96 20.35
N ARG A 17 12.35 -26.73 20.60
CA ARG A 17 11.83 -25.86 19.54
C ARG A 17 12.88 -25.58 18.48
N ARG A 18 14.10 -25.25 18.90
CA ARG A 18 15.22 -24.97 17.98
C ARG A 18 15.61 -26.18 17.16
N LYS A 19 15.77 -27.35 17.80
CA LYS A 19 16.05 -28.63 17.12
C LYS A 19 14.94 -29.02 16.15
N GLY A 20 13.69 -28.82 16.54
CA GLY A 20 12.51 -29.11 15.72
C GLY A 20 12.47 -28.28 14.44
N CYS A 21 12.82 -26.99 14.50
CA CYS A 21 12.94 -26.14 13.32
C CYS A 21 14.12 -26.59 12.44
N TRP A 22 15.32 -26.69 13.01
CA TRP A 22 16.55 -26.99 12.26
C TRP A 22 16.56 -28.34 11.56
N ARG A 23 15.79 -29.31 12.06
CA ARG A 23 15.64 -30.63 11.43
C ARG A 23 15.03 -30.55 10.02
N ASN A 24 14.24 -29.52 9.73
CA ASN A 24 13.57 -29.39 8.44
C ASN A 24 14.45 -28.60 7.46
N GLN A 25 14.76 -29.22 6.32
CA GLN A 25 15.54 -28.63 5.23
C GLN A 25 14.66 -28.25 4.02
N ASP A 26 13.33 -28.33 4.18
CA ASP A 26 12.36 -27.95 3.17
C ASP A 26 11.44 -26.87 3.70
N CYS A 27 11.08 -25.92 2.84
CA CYS A 27 10.16 -24.85 3.19
C CYS A 27 8.81 -25.39 3.71
N ASN A 28 8.17 -26.32 2.98
CA ASN A 28 6.85 -26.82 3.37
C ASN A 28 6.89 -27.56 4.72
N SER A 29 7.93 -28.37 4.93
CA SER A 29 8.12 -29.13 6.17
C SER A 29 8.43 -28.21 7.35
N CYS A 30 9.23 -27.16 7.12
CA CYS A 30 9.55 -26.14 8.12
C CYS A 30 8.30 -25.36 8.57
N LEU A 31 7.52 -24.85 7.62
CA LEU A 31 6.34 -24.03 7.91
C LEU A 31 5.18 -24.82 8.54
N ARG A 32 5.09 -26.12 8.25
CA ARG A 32 4.05 -27.02 8.75
C ARG A 32 4.43 -27.68 10.08
N SER A 33 5.63 -27.39 10.61
CA SER A 33 6.07 -27.93 11.89
C SER A 33 5.29 -27.30 13.06
N LYS A 34 5.11 -28.09 14.13
CA LYS A 34 4.34 -27.68 15.33
C LYS A 34 4.99 -26.49 16.06
N TYR A 35 6.30 -26.37 15.90
CA TYR A 35 7.11 -25.29 16.44
C TYR A 35 6.99 -24.13 15.45
N SER A 36 6.58 -22.93 15.89
CA SER A 36 6.45 -21.80 14.96
C SER A 36 7.85 -21.42 14.43
N CYS A 37 8.17 -21.92 13.23
CA CYS A 37 9.43 -21.75 12.53
C CYS A 37 9.23 -20.82 11.32
N GLY A 38 10.31 -20.18 10.88
CA GLY A 38 10.39 -19.41 9.65
C GLY A 38 11.42 -20.03 8.71
N TRP A 39 11.22 -19.84 7.41
CA TRP A 39 12.11 -20.33 6.36
C TRP A 39 12.84 -19.17 5.69
N CYS A 40 14.18 -19.24 5.66
CA CYS A 40 15.04 -18.30 4.95
C CYS A 40 15.40 -18.91 3.59
N PRO A 41 14.87 -18.39 2.46
CA PRO A 41 15.00 -19.05 1.15
C PRO A 41 16.42 -19.02 0.58
N SER A 42 17.13 -17.93 0.79
CA SER A 42 18.44 -17.71 0.17
C SER A 42 19.55 -18.53 0.85
N SER A 43 19.48 -18.71 2.18
CA SER A 43 20.32 -19.67 2.92
C SER A 43 19.74 -21.09 2.99
N SER A 44 18.49 -21.31 2.58
CA SER A 44 17.76 -22.58 2.73
C SER A 44 17.77 -23.13 4.17
N THR A 45 17.58 -22.24 5.14
CA THR A 45 17.62 -22.59 6.57
C THR A 45 16.26 -22.41 7.25
N CYS A 46 15.90 -23.36 8.12
CA CYS A 46 14.71 -23.29 8.97
C CYS A 46 15.09 -22.84 10.38
N VAL A 47 14.57 -21.68 10.79
CA VAL A 47 14.95 -21.02 12.04
C VAL A 47 13.72 -20.78 12.92
N PRO A 48 13.85 -20.82 14.26
CA PRO A 48 12.74 -20.47 15.15
C PRO A 48 12.42 -18.98 14.99
N SER A 49 11.19 -18.68 14.53
CA SER A 49 10.74 -17.30 14.30
C SER A 49 9.58 -16.96 15.22
N PRO A 50 9.48 -15.72 15.74
CA PRO A 50 8.27 -15.29 16.44
C PRO A 50 7.06 -15.35 15.48
N LYS A 51 5.86 -15.62 16.00
CA LYS A 51 4.62 -15.76 15.20
C LYS A 51 4.17 -14.48 14.47
N ASN A 52 4.92 -13.39 14.57
CA ASN A 52 4.48 -12.09 14.07
C ASN A 52 4.84 -11.93 12.60
N LEU A 53 3.85 -11.60 11.77
CA LEU A 53 4.03 -11.32 10.34
C LEU A 53 5.05 -10.19 10.08
N LEU A 54 5.21 -9.28 11.05
CA LEU A 54 6.13 -8.15 11.02
C LEU A 54 7.46 -8.41 11.76
N SER A 55 7.72 -9.64 12.22
CA SER A 55 9.02 -9.99 12.80
C SER A 55 10.25 -9.63 11.96
N PRO A 56 10.25 -9.68 10.60
CA PRO A 56 11.42 -9.28 9.83
C PRO A 56 11.80 -7.79 9.93
N LEU A 57 10.92 -6.93 10.45
CA LEU A 57 11.21 -5.51 10.68
C LEU A 57 11.96 -5.23 11.98
N ASN A 58 11.79 -6.07 13.00
CA ASN A 58 12.32 -5.81 14.35
C ASN A 58 13.53 -6.68 14.73
N HIS A 59 13.70 -7.87 14.14
CA HIS A 59 14.79 -8.77 14.53
C HIS A 59 15.44 -9.49 13.33
N PRO A 60 16.79 -9.58 13.29
CA PRO A 60 17.50 -10.47 12.38
C PRO A 60 17.20 -11.94 12.71
N VAL A 61 16.21 -12.53 12.03
CA VAL A 61 15.91 -13.96 12.22
C VAL A 61 16.76 -14.82 11.28
N CYS A 62 17.11 -14.32 10.10
CA CYS A 62 17.98 -15.01 9.13
C CYS A 62 19.47 -14.66 9.34
N PRO A 63 20.39 -15.60 9.03
CA PRO A 63 21.83 -15.40 9.15
C PRO A 63 22.36 -14.26 8.27
N LEU A 64 21.72 -14.01 7.12
CA LEU A 64 22.03 -12.86 6.26
C LEU A 64 21.03 -11.71 6.47
N ALA A 65 21.58 -10.49 6.55
CA ALA A 65 20.79 -9.27 6.74
C ALA A 65 19.90 -8.92 5.52
N SER A 66 20.36 -9.23 4.31
CA SER A 66 19.61 -9.03 3.07
C SER A 66 18.39 -9.95 2.95
N GLU A 67 18.42 -11.12 3.60
CA GLU A 67 17.35 -12.14 3.52
C GLU A 67 16.17 -11.85 4.45
N ARG A 68 16.26 -10.83 5.31
CA ARG A 68 15.23 -10.52 6.31
C ARG A 68 13.86 -10.27 5.68
N TYR A 69 13.82 -9.58 4.55
CA TYR A 69 12.56 -9.28 3.85
C TYR A 69 12.04 -10.45 3.00
N GLU A 70 12.84 -11.51 2.85
CA GLU A 70 12.48 -12.73 2.13
C GLU A 70 12.02 -13.86 3.05
N LEU A 71 11.92 -13.60 4.36
CA LEU A 71 11.46 -14.59 5.33
C LEU A 71 10.06 -15.08 4.94
N ARG A 72 9.94 -16.40 4.73
CA ARG A 72 8.67 -17.09 4.53
C ARG A 72 8.18 -17.60 5.89
N THR A 73 6.97 -17.23 6.28
CA THR A 73 6.36 -17.66 7.54
C THR A 73 5.15 -18.55 7.26
N ALA A 74 4.71 -19.31 8.27
CA ALA A 74 3.63 -20.29 8.10
C ALA A 74 2.31 -19.66 7.61
N ALA A 75 2.11 -18.37 7.87
CA ALA A 75 0.93 -17.62 7.45
C ALA A 75 0.92 -17.24 5.95
N LEU A 76 2.09 -17.07 5.32
CA LEU A 76 2.20 -16.72 3.89
C LEU A 76 2.49 -17.93 2.98
N GLY A 77 2.92 -19.05 3.56
CA GLY A 77 3.26 -20.27 2.82
C GLY A 77 4.59 -20.16 2.07
N CYS A 78 4.91 -21.19 1.25
CA CYS A 78 6.21 -21.29 0.58
C CYS A 78 6.31 -20.57 -0.76
N LYS A 79 5.19 -20.13 -1.32
CA LYS A 79 5.13 -19.47 -2.65
C LYS A 79 4.99 -17.95 -2.57
N CYS A 80 4.46 -17.41 -1.47
CA CYS A 80 4.32 -15.97 -1.27
C CYS A 80 5.33 -15.49 -0.24
N SER A 81 6.14 -14.50 -0.63
CA SER A 81 7.09 -13.83 0.28
C SER A 81 6.40 -12.63 0.94
N THR A 82 6.92 -12.21 2.10
CA THR A 82 6.51 -10.94 2.73
C THR A 82 6.68 -9.76 1.75
N TYR A 83 7.71 -9.83 0.89
CA TYR A 83 7.94 -8.85 -0.18
C TYR A 83 6.77 -8.74 -1.16
N THR A 84 6.21 -9.86 -1.64
CA THR A 84 5.10 -9.85 -2.60
C THR A 84 3.83 -9.32 -1.95
N LEU A 85 3.58 -9.67 -0.68
CA LEU A 85 2.44 -9.16 0.05
C LEU A 85 2.55 -7.63 0.28
N LEU A 86 3.72 -7.15 0.70
CA LEU A 86 3.98 -5.72 0.86
C LEU A 86 3.86 -4.98 -0.47
N SER A 87 4.42 -5.54 -1.54
CA SER A 87 4.32 -4.95 -2.88
C SER A 87 2.87 -4.81 -3.32
N ILE A 88 2.05 -5.86 -3.19
CA ILE A 88 0.62 -5.81 -3.54
C ILE A 88 -0.12 -4.75 -2.71
N ILE A 89 0.11 -4.70 -1.40
CA ILE A 89 -0.52 -3.71 -0.52
C ILE A 89 -0.16 -2.29 -0.96
N ILE A 90 1.13 -2.02 -1.17
CA ILE A 90 1.61 -0.71 -1.62
C ILE A 90 1.01 -0.36 -2.99
N THR A 91 0.97 -1.29 -3.94
CA THR A 91 0.36 -1.08 -5.25
C THR A 91 -1.12 -0.74 -5.15
N VAL A 92 -1.88 -1.41 -4.28
CA VAL A 92 -3.31 -1.09 -4.05
C VAL A 92 -3.47 0.33 -3.48
N PHE A 93 -2.67 0.73 -2.49
CA PHE A 93 -2.73 2.09 -1.96
C PHE A 93 -2.32 3.16 -2.98
N CYS A 94 -1.25 2.91 -3.75
CA CYS A 94 -0.82 3.82 -4.82
C CYS A 94 -1.87 3.96 -5.92
N THR A 95 -2.51 2.86 -6.33
CA THR A 95 -3.55 2.90 -7.38
C THR A 95 -4.80 3.65 -6.89
N LEU A 96 -5.26 3.40 -5.66
CA LEU A 96 -6.35 4.18 -5.06
C LEU A 96 -6.00 5.67 -4.94
N GLY A 97 -4.79 5.98 -4.47
CA GLY A 97 -4.29 7.35 -4.38
C GLY A 97 -4.23 8.04 -5.75
N ALA A 98 -3.77 7.34 -6.79
CA ALA A 98 -3.70 7.87 -8.15
C ALA A 98 -5.09 8.17 -8.72
N VAL A 99 -6.06 7.25 -8.54
CA VAL A 99 -7.44 7.46 -8.99
C VAL A 99 -8.08 8.65 -8.28
N LEU A 100 -7.92 8.74 -6.95
CA LEU A 100 -8.41 9.88 -6.18
C LEU A 100 -7.77 11.19 -6.65
N PHE A 101 -6.45 11.20 -6.83
CA PHE A 101 -5.72 12.38 -7.29
C PHE A 101 -6.21 12.85 -8.65
N VAL A 102 -6.32 11.95 -9.64
CA VAL A 102 -6.84 12.30 -10.98
C VAL A 102 -8.28 12.81 -10.89
N SER A 103 -9.14 12.16 -10.09
CA SER A 103 -10.52 12.60 -9.92
C SER A 103 -10.62 14.01 -9.32
N LEU A 104 -9.74 14.33 -8.35
CA LEU A 104 -9.68 15.62 -7.68
C LEU A 104 -9.18 16.69 -8.66
N VAL A 105 -8.15 16.40 -9.44
CA VAL A 105 -7.66 17.31 -10.50
C VAL A 105 -8.74 17.59 -11.53
N LEU A 106 -9.44 16.56 -12.04
CA LEU A 106 -10.54 16.75 -12.99
C LEU A 106 -11.70 17.54 -12.37
N TRP A 107 -12.00 17.31 -11.10
CA TRP A 107 -13.03 18.05 -10.38
C TRP A 107 -12.65 19.53 -10.22
N LEU A 108 -11.40 19.83 -9.85
CA LEU A 108 -10.88 21.20 -9.77
C LEU A 108 -10.89 21.88 -11.13
N LEU A 109 -10.44 21.20 -12.20
CA LEU A 109 -10.48 21.72 -13.56
C LEU A 109 -11.92 21.99 -14.03
N LYS A 110 -12.87 21.12 -13.70
CA LYS A 110 -14.29 21.33 -14.01
C LYS A 110 -14.90 22.45 -13.17
N TRP A 111 -14.48 22.60 -11.90
CA TRP A 111 -14.95 23.67 -11.03
C TRP A 111 -14.41 25.02 -11.49
N TRP A 112 -13.10 25.11 -11.76
CA TRP A 112 -12.47 26.28 -12.40
C TRP A 112 -13.05 26.57 -13.78
N GLY A 113 -13.29 25.55 -14.61
CA GLY A 113 -13.92 25.73 -15.91
C GLY A 113 -15.40 26.13 -15.83
N ARG A 114 -16.06 25.97 -14.68
CA ARG A 114 -17.42 26.49 -14.42
C ARG A 114 -17.38 27.91 -13.86
N THR A 115 -16.39 28.26 -13.04
CA THR A 115 -16.23 29.62 -12.49
C THR A 115 -15.58 30.58 -13.49
N MET A 116 -14.69 30.10 -14.35
CA MET A 116 -14.00 30.89 -15.39
C MET A 116 -14.72 30.92 -16.74
N ARG A 117 -15.78 30.13 -16.95
CA ARG A 117 -16.68 30.28 -18.12
C ARG A 117 -17.49 31.56 -17.93
N SER A 118 -16.85 32.68 -18.25
CA SER A 118 -17.36 34.04 -18.08
C SER A 118 -18.17 34.53 -19.29
N GLY A 119 -18.44 33.68 -20.28
CA GLY A 119 -19.33 34.03 -21.37
C GLY A 119 -19.61 32.88 -22.34
N GLY A 120 -20.71 33.02 -23.06
CA GLY A 120 -21.15 32.16 -24.15
C GLY A 120 -21.72 33.00 -25.29
N TRP A 121 -22.07 32.34 -26.39
CA TRP A 121 -22.74 32.96 -27.53
C TRP A 121 -24.23 32.70 -27.40
N GLU A 122 -25.05 33.75 -27.41
CA GLU A 122 -26.50 33.63 -27.50
C GLU A 122 -26.97 34.19 -28.83
N ILE A 123 -27.90 33.47 -29.45
CA ILE A 123 -28.56 33.91 -30.67
C ILE A 123 -29.97 34.29 -30.21
N VAL A 124 -30.22 35.59 -30.08
CA VAL A 124 -31.54 36.10 -29.72
C VAL A 124 -32.26 36.43 -31.03
N VAL A 125 -33.36 35.72 -31.28
CA VAL A 125 -34.25 36.00 -32.40
C VAL A 125 -35.29 36.98 -31.89
N GLU A 126 -35.19 38.23 -32.33
CA GLU A 126 -36.16 39.28 -31.99
C GLU A 126 -37.49 39.00 -32.70
N GLU A 127 -38.63 39.44 -32.16
CA GLU A 127 -39.96 39.16 -32.74
C GLU A 127 -40.14 39.74 -34.17
N ASP A 128 -39.29 40.69 -34.56
CA ASP A 128 -39.22 41.26 -35.91
C ASP A 128 -38.54 40.33 -36.94
N GLY A 129 -38.13 39.11 -36.53
CA GLY A 129 -37.45 38.14 -37.38
C GLY A 129 -35.98 38.47 -37.67
N THR A 130 -35.44 39.52 -37.04
CA THR A 130 -34.03 39.89 -37.16
C THR A 130 -33.20 39.11 -36.14
N VAL A 131 -32.06 38.57 -36.59
CA VAL A 131 -31.15 37.78 -35.74
C VAL A 131 -30.06 38.68 -35.22
N ARG A 132 -29.94 38.80 -33.89
CA ARG A 132 -28.81 39.48 -33.25
C ARG A 132 -27.88 38.47 -32.61
N GLU A 133 -26.64 38.46 -33.09
CA GLU A 133 -25.55 37.69 -32.52
C GLU A 133 -24.95 38.47 -31.35
N GLY A 134 -25.14 37.98 -30.13
CA GLY A 134 -24.64 38.59 -28.90
C GLY A 134 -23.75 37.64 -28.12
N THR A 135 -22.74 38.19 -27.44
CA THR A 135 -22.01 37.42 -26.42
C THR A 135 -22.61 37.75 -25.06
N TRP A 136 -23.22 36.77 -24.40
CA TRP A 136 -23.68 36.94 -23.02
C TRP A 136 -22.52 36.64 -22.08
N ARG A 137 -22.23 37.57 -21.15
CA ARG A 137 -21.23 37.37 -20.09
C ARG A 137 -21.91 37.38 -18.73
N ARG A 138 -21.65 36.35 -17.92
CA ARG A 138 -22.06 36.33 -16.51
C ARG A 138 -21.24 37.39 -15.77
N GLY A 139 -21.89 38.30 -15.04
CA GLY A 139 -21.27 39.38 -14.29
C GLY A 139 -20.07 38.88 -13.48
N SER A 140 -18.87 39.31 -13.86
CA SER A 140 -17.63 38.97 -13.17
C SER A 140 -17.47 39.86 -11.94
N TRP A 141 -16.92 39.31 -10.88
CA TRP A 141 -16.47 40.09 -9.72
C TRP A 141 -15.18 40.90 -9.99
N TRP A 142 -14.54 40.67 -11.14
CA TRP A 142 -13.33 41.38 -11.53
C TRP A 142 -13.66 42.70 -12.25
N PRO A 143 -12.97 43.81 -11.92
CA PRO A 143 -13.18 45.10 -12.56
C PRO A 143 -13.02 45.04 -14.09
N ARG A 144 -13.91 45.72 -14.81
CA ARG A 144 -13.95 45.82 -16.28
C ARG A 144 -12.63 46.20 -16.97
N TRP A 145 -11.67 46.79 -16.25
CA TRP A 145 -10.38 47.24 -16.79
C TRP A 145 -9.32 46.14 -16.86
N MET A 146 -9.50 45.00 -16.18
CA MET A 146 -8.53 43.89 -16.17
C MET A 146 -8.77 42.84 -17.27
N VAL A 147 -9.89 42.91 -17.99
CA VAL A 147 -10.19 41.98 -19.09
C VAL A 147 -9.76 42.65 -20.39
N ALA A 148 -8.65 42.18 -20.95
CA ALA A 148 -8.07 42.71 -22.18
C ALA A 148 -9.10 42.76 -23.32
N ARG A 149 -9.24 43.94 -23.93
CA ARG A 149 -9.87 44.12 -25.24
C ARG A 149 -8.99 43.42 -26.27
N ARG A 150 -9.49 42.34 -26.85
CA ARG A 150 -8.99 41.80 -28.11
C ARG A 150 -10.19 41.53 -29.01
#